data_AF-A0A101RLQ0-F1
#
_entry.id   AF-A0A101RLQ0-F1
#
_cell.length_a   1.000
_cell.length_b   1.000
_cell.length_c   1.000
_cell.angle_alpha   90.00
_cell.angle_beta   90.00
_cell.angle_gamma   90.00
#
_symmetry.space_group_name_H-M   'P 1'
#
loop_
_entity.id
_entity.type
_entity.pdbx_description
1 polymer ?
#
loop_
_entity_poly.entity_id
_entity_poly.type
_entity_poly.pdbx_seq_one_letter_code
_entity_poly.pdbx_strand_id
1 'polypeptide(L)'
;MAAGMLAMMTALHGDTDAALALLDTMEAAAGDDPYVITVWATYSARVAALIGAPVRARRGAERGIAADPAFSFGLLGDYLRLVRCWARAVTGGDPVGVAVEAHDLIVASLSEPPRSGLATWYGLLGEMWPAAGKLDEADAALGRADSAIDTYGQRYAESLLLLLRTRVLRARGEPVAPLRAVAERAHALSVERDAHLVARRAEELMAEHWAATIRNAAIASSHLVGVTAGQLTVPDRGPARRSSSAPSR
;
A
#
# COMPACT_ATOMS: atom_id res chain seq x y z
N MET A 1 -9.09 -24.07 11.73
CA MET A 1 -8.38 -23.96 10.43
C MET A 1 -9.33 -23.67 9.27
N ALA A 2 -10.33 -24.51 8.97
CA ALA A 2 -11.24 -24.32 7.83
C ALA A 2 -11.97 -22.96 7.80
N ALA A 3 -12.53 -22.51 8.93
CA ALA A 3 -13.20 -21.21 9.02
C ALA A 3 -12.25 -20.01 8.76
N GLY A 4 -10.99 -20.11 9.17
CA GLY A 4 -9.99 -19.06 8.94
C GLY A 4 -9.59 -18.96 7.46
N MET A 5 -9.43 -20.11 6.79
CA MET A 5 -9.23 -20.12 5.34
C MET A 5 -10.44 -19.57 4.59
N LEU A 6 -11.66 -19.92 5.01
CA LEU A 6 -12.88 -19.36 4.44
C LEU A 6 -12.89 -17.84 4.58
N ALA A 7 -12.67 -17.30 5.78
CA ALA A 7 -12.60 -15.85 5.99
C ALA A 7 -11.55 -15.18 5.11
N MET A 8 -10.38 -15.78 4.92
CA MET A 8 -9.35 -15.25 4.03
C MET A 8 -9.78 -15.25 2.56
N MET A 9 -10.40 -16.32 2.08
CA MET A 9 -10.90 -16.38 0.70
C MET A 9 -12.06 -15.41 0.48
N THR A 10 -12.98 -15.29 1.43
CA THR A 10 -14.08 -14.32 1.43
C THR A 10 -13.54 -12.89 1.36
N ALA A 11 -12.50 -12.58 2.15
CA ALA A 11 -11.84 -11.28 2.09
C ALA A 11 -11.20 -11.04 0.72
N LEU A 12 -10.47 -12.01 0.16
CA LEU A 12 -9.82 -11.87 -1.15
C LEU A 12 -10.83 -11.66 -2.29
N HIS A 13 -11.99 -12.31 -2.22
CA HIS A 13 -13.13 -12.09 -3.12
C HIS A 13 -13.85 -10.75 -2.89
N GLY A 14 -13.33 -9.91 -1.98
CA GLY A 14 -13.80 -8.54 -1.78
C GLY A 14 -14.89 -8.38 -0.72
N ASP A 15 -15.45 -9.45 -0.16
CA ASP A 15 -16.42 -9.36 0.94
C ASP A 15 -15.70 -9.25 2.28
N THR A 16 -15.12 -8.09 2.53
CA THR A 16 -14.37 -7.80 3.75
C THR A 16 -15.25 -7.87 4.99
N ASP A 17 -16.51 -7.47 4.89
CA ASP A 17 -17.42 -7.43 6.03
C ASP A 17 -17.82 -8.84 6.46
N ALA A 18 -18.17 -9.72 5.51
CA ALA A 18 -18.45 -11.12 5.82
C ALA A 18 -17.21 -11.85 6.34
N ALA A 19 -16.03 -11.58 5.77
CA ALA A 19 -14.78 -12.14 6.26
C ALA A 19 -14.50 -11.75 7.73
N LEU A 20 -14.74 -10.49 8.07
CA LEU A 20 -14.58 -10.01 9.44
C LEU A 20 -15.62 -10.62 10.39
N ALA A 21 -16.88 -10.77 9.95
CA ALA A 21 -17.91 -11.44 10.75
C ALA A 21 -17.57 -12.91 11.04
N LEU A 22 -16.97 -13.63 10.07
CA LEU A 22 -16.46 -14.98 10.27
C LEU A 22 -15.33 -15.01 11.32
N LEU A 23 -14.41 -14.04 11.27
CA LEU A 23 -13.32 -13.92 12.23
C LEU A 23 -13.82 -13.54 13.63
N ASP A 24 -14.85 -12.70 13.74
CA ASP A 24 -15.47 -12.34 15.01
C ASP A 24 -16.18 -13.56 15.64
N THR A 25 -16.84 -14.39 14.81
CA THR A 25 -17.41 -15.67 15.24
C THR A 25 -16.33 -16.63 15.74
N MET A 26 -15.19 -16.71 15.05
CA MET A 26 -14.04 -17.49 15.50
C MET A 26 -13.45 -16.96 16.81
N GLU A 27 -13.37 -15.63 16.99
CA GLU A 27 -12.90 -14.99 18.24
C GLU A 27 -13.78 -15.41 19.41
N ALA A 28 -15.10 -15.32 19.24
CA ALA A 28 -16.07 -15.69 20.27
C ALA A 28 -16.02 -17.18 20.64
N ALA A 29 -15.77 -18.06 19.67
CA ALA A 29 -15.66 -19.49 19.89
C ALA A 29 -14.31 -19.93 20.50
N ALA A 30 -13.29 -19.08 20.50
CA ALA A 30 -11.95 -19.46 20.94
C ALA A 30 -11.83 -19.71 22.45
N GLY A 31 -12.69 -19.09 23.27
CA GLY A 31 -12.60 -19.15 24.72
C GLY A 31 -11.20 -18.77 25.21
N ASP A 32 -10.67 -19.56 26.16
CA ASP A 32 -9.35 -19.38 26.76
C ASP A 32 -8.29 -20.37 26.22
N ASP A 33 -8.59 -21.12 25.15
CA ASP A 33 -7.64 -22.09 24.58
C ASP A 33 -6.50 -21.37 23.82
N PRO A 34 -5.24 -21.47 24.27
CA PRO A 34 -4.11 -20.77 23.65
C PRO A 34 -3.90 -21.13 22.18
N TYR A 35 -4.14 -22.37 21.80
CA TYR A 35 -4.01 -22.83 20.42
C TYR A 35 -5.10 -22.23 19.55
N VAL A 36 -6.36 -22.29 19.99
CA VAL A 36 -7.49 -21.75 19.21
C VAL A 36 -7.39 -20.24 19.07
N ILE A 37 -6.97 -19.53 20.13
CA ILE A 37 -6.68 -18.09 20.08
C ILE A 37 -5.56 -17.82 19.06
N THR A 38 -4.47 -18.58 19.07
CA THR A 38 -3.35 -18.39 18.13
C THR A 38 -3.78 -18.62 16.68
N VAL A 39 -4.59 -19.64 16.41
CA VAL A 39 -5.17 -19.90 15.08
C VAL A 39 -6.05 -18.74 14.63
N TRP A 40 -7.01 -18.30 15.45
CA TRP A 40 -7.86 -17.15 15.15
C TRP A 40 -7.02 -15.89 14.88
N ALA A 41 -6.10 -15.58 15.78
CA ALA A 41 -5.25 -14.40 15.71
C ALA A 41 -4.46 -14.37 14.42
N THR A 42 -3.93 -15.52 13.99
CA THR A 42 -3.13 -15.64 12.76
C THR A 42 -3.96 -15.30 11.53
N TYR A 43 -5.17 -15.85 11.41
CA TYR A 43 -6.05 -15.54 10.28
C TYR A 43 -6.56 -14.10 10.32
N SER A 44 -6.96 -13.61 11.50
CA SER A 44 -7.44 -12.25 11.70
C SER A 44 -6.37 -11.21 11.34
N ALA A 45 -5.15 -11.41 11.84
CA ALA A 45 -4.02 -10.53 11.59
C ALA A 45 -3.59 -10.53 10.11
N ARG A 46 -3.56 -11.70 9.46
CA ARG A 46 -3.22 -11.81 8.03
C ARG A 46 -4.29 -11.20 7.12
N VAL A 47 -5.57 -11.43 7.40
CA VAL A 47 -6.68 -10.80 6.67
C VAL A 47 -6.62 -9.28 6.81
N ALA A 48 -6.39 -8.77 8.02
CA ALA A 48 -6.22 -7.34 8.25
C ALA A 48 -5.01 -6.76 7.49
N ALA A 49 -3.89 -7.49 7.39
CA ALA A 49 -2.75 -7.07 6.58
C ALA A 49 -3.09 -7.01 5.07
N LEU A 50 -3.79 -8.01 4.55
CA LEU A 50 -4.25 -8.05 3.15
C LEU A 50 -5.23 -6.93 2.80
N ILE A 51 -6.10 -6.55 3.75
CA ILE A 51 -7.03 -5.43 3.59
C ILE A 51 -6.31 -4.08 3.71
N GLY A 52 -5.16 -4.03 4.39
CA GLY A 52 -4.43 -2.79 4.68
C GLY A 52 -4.91 -2.08 5.94
N ALA A 53 -5.34 -2.84 6.95
CA ALA A 53 -5.83 -2.33 8.24
C ALA A 53 -4.79 -2.56 9.37
N PRO A 54 -3.72 -1.75 9.46
CA PRO A 54 -2.57 -2.04 10.32
C PRO A 54 -2.91 -2.05 11.82
N VAL A 55 -3.82 -1.20 12.28
CA VAL A 55 -4.25 -1.19 13.69
C VAL A 55 -4.93 -2.51 14.07
N ARG A 56 -5.81 -3.02 13.21
CA ARG A 56 -6.50 -4.31 13.42
C ARG A 56 -5.51 -5.48 13.34
N ALA A 57 -4.60 -5.43 12.37
CA ALA A 57 -3.57 -6.43 12.17
C ALA A 57 -2.67 -6.54 13.41
N ARG A 58 -2.25 -5.40 13.96
CA ARG A 58 -1.48 -5.32 15.20
C ARG A 58 -2.22 -5.89 16.40
N ARG A 59 -3.50 -5.53 16.60
CA ARG A 59 -4.34 -6.09 17.69
C ARG A 59 -4.37 -7.62 17.64
N GLY A 60 -4.65 -8.18 16.47
CA GLY A 60 -4.68 -9.64 16.28
C GLY A 60 -3.32 -10.27 16.57
N ALA A 61 -2.25 -9.71 16.01
CA ALA A 61 -0.89 -10.17 16.23
C ALA A 61 -0.49 -10.18 17.71
N GLU A 62 -0.68 -9.06 18.42
CA GLU A 62 -0.32 -8.92 19.83
C GLU A 62 -1.12 -9.89 20.71
N ARG A 63 -2.42 -10.07 20.45
CA ARG A 63 -3.24 -11.03 21.20
C ARG A 63 -2.80 -12.48 20.96
N GLY A 64 -2.47 -12.86 19.73
CA GLY A 64 -1.95 -14.20 19.43
C GLY A 64 -0.61 -14.48 20.10
N ILE A 65 0.32 -13.51 20.06
CA ILE A 65 1.62 -13.62 20.72
C ILE A 65 1.47 -13.73 22.24
N ALA A 66 0.52 -13.01 22.83
CA ALA A 66 0.24 -13.12 24.27
C ALA A 66 -0.32 -14.49 24.66
N ALA A 67 -1.05 -15.17 23.77
CA ALA A 67 -1.57 -16.52 24.00
C ALA A 67 -0.50 -17.60 23.91
N ASP A 68 0.50 -17.43 23.04
CA ASP A 68 1.65 -18.35 22.89
C ASP A 68 2.99 -17.58 22.91
N PRO A 69 3.41 -17.07 24.08
CA PRO A 69 4.61 -16.22 24.19
C PRO A 69 5.91 -16.98 23.91
N ALA A 70 5.89 -18.30 24.02
CA ALA A 70 7.03 -19.17 23.72
C ALA A 70 7.08 -19.59 22.23
N PHE A 71 6.09 -19.19 21.42
CA PHE A 71 5.97 -19.57 20.01
C PHE A 71 6.00 -21.09 19.80
N SER A 72 5.32 -21.82 20.67
CA SER A 72 5.11 -23.27 20.60
C SER A 72 4.46 -23.68 19.27
N PHE A 73 3.67 -22.78 18.67
CA PHE A 73 3.01 -22.98 17.37
C PHE A 73 3.80 -22.32 16.22
N GLY A 74 5.06 -22.74 16.03
CA GLY A 74 6.09 -22.14 15.15
C GLY A 74 5.58 -21.30 13.97
N LEU A 75 4.98 -21.94 12.94
CA LEU A 75 4.54 -21.22 11.73
C LEU A 75 3.46 -20.15 12.00
N LEU A 76 2.55 -20.38 12.94
CA LEU A 76 1.55 -19.39 13.34
C LEU A 76 2.22 -18.21 14.05
N GLY A 77 3.15 -18.52 14.96
CA GLY A 77 3.98 -17.53 15.65
C GLY A 77 4.75 -16.64 14.67
N ASP A 78 5.37 -17.23 13.65
CA ASP A 78 6.13 -16.50 12.64
C ASP A 78 5.24 -15.55 11.84
N TYR A 79 4.04 -15.97 11.44
CA TYR A 79 3.09 -15.07 10.79
C TYR A 79 2.66 -13.92 11.71
N LEU A 80 2.38 -14.17 12.98
CA LEU A 80 2.00 -13.12 13.93
C LEU A 80 3.13 -12.10 14.11
N ARG A 81 4.39 -12.55 14.18
CA ARG A 81 5.56 -11.67 14.23
C ARG A 81 5.71 -10.84 12.97
N LEU A 82 5.57 -11.46 11.79
CA LEU A 82 5.60 -10.76 10.51
C LEU A 82 4.49 -9.70 10.39
N VAL A 83 3.25 -10.03 10.78
CA VAL A 83 2.15 -9.04 10.79
C VAL A 83 2.49 -7.89 11.74
N ARG A 84 3.03 -8.18 12.93
CA ARG A 84 3.40 -7.15 13.91
C ARG A 84 4.47 -6.21 13.36
N CYS A 85 5.50 -6.74 12.70
CA CYS A 85 6.54 -5.95 12.06
C CYS A 85 5.94 -5.04 10.98
N TRP A 86 5.15 -5.60 10.06
CA TRP A 86 4.49 -4.83 9.00
C TRP A 86 3.61 -3.71 9.59
N ALA A 87 2.74 -4.04 10.54
CA ALA A 87 1.85 -3.06 11.14
C ALA A 87 2.61 -1.93 11.84
N ARG A 88 3.73 -2.22 12.52
CA ARG A 88 4.60 -1.21 13.13
C ARG A 88 5.26 -0.31 12.08
N ALA A 89 5.82 -0.87 11.01
CA ALA A 89 6.46 -0.08 9.96
C ALA A 89 5.48 0.92 9.32
N VAL A 90 4.31 0.44 8.90
CA VAL A 90 3.34 1.28 8.18
C VAL A 90 2.56 2.25 9.07
N THR A 91 2.73 2.16 10.40
CA THR A 91 2.18 3.11 11.38
C THR A 91 3.24 3.99 12.04
N GLY A 92 4.49 3.94 11.57
CA GLY A 92 5.58 4.84 11.99
C GLY A 92 6.43 4.36 13.18
N GLY A 93 6.35 3.09 13.56
CA GLY A 93 7.19 2.52 14.62
C GLY A 93 8.47 1.88 14.08
N ASP A 94 9.62 2.55 14.24
CA ASP A 94 10.97 2.09 13.86
C ASP A 94 10.99 1.32 12.52
N PRO A 95 10.70 2.00 11.39
CA PRO A 95 10.47 1.32 10.11
C PRO A 95 11.70 0.56 9.60
N VAL A 96 12.92 0.97 9.96
CA VAL A 96 14.14 0.24 9.59
C VAL A 96 14.28 -1.03 10.42
N GLY A 97 14.26 -0.93 11.75
CA GLY A 97 14.49 -2.08 12.64
C GLY A 97 13.46 -3.18 12.43
N VAL A 98 12.18 -2.82 12.29
CA VAL A 98 11.12 -3.83 12.09
C VAL A 98 11.13 -4.43 10.68
N ALA A 99 11.61 -3.71 9.65
CA ALA A 99 11.75 -4.26 8.30
C ALA A 99 12.93 -5.24 8.19
N VAL A 100 14.03 -4.95 8.88
CA VAL A 100 15.13 -5.92 9.05
C VAL A 100 14.62 -7.18 9.78
N GLU A 101 13.92 -7.02 10.92
CA GLU A 101 13.34 -8.15 11.65
C GLU A 101 12.40 -8.99 10.76
N ALA A 102 11.55 -8.33 9.96
CA ALA A 102 10.65 -9.02 9.04
C ALA A 102 11.42 -9.77 7.94
N HIS A 103 12.49 -9.18 7.39
CA HIS A 103 13.33 -9.85 6.40
C HIS A 103 13.96 -11.13 6.96
N ASP A 104 14.56 -11.05 8.14
CA ASP A 104 15.20 -12.18 8.79
C ASP A 104 14.20 -13.31 9.08
N LEU A 105 12.98 -12.96 9.50
CA LEU A 105 11.89 -13.91 9.70
C LEU A 105 11.45 -14.60 8.41
N ILE A 106 11.34 -13.87 7.29
CA ILE A 106 10.98 -14.46 5.99
C ILE A 106 12.04 -15.48 5.55
N VAL A 107 13.32 -15.13 5.71
CA VAL A 107 14.43 -16.02 5.36
C VAL A 107 14.43 -17.26 6.24
N ALA A 108 14.32 -17.09 7.56
CA ALA A 108 14.39 -18.20 8.52
C ALA A 108 13.18 -19.14 8.45
N SER A 109 11.98 -18.62 8.23
CA SER A 109 10.73 -19.37 8.46
C SER A 109 9.97 -19.73 7.19
N LEU A 110 10.16 -18.98 6.10
CA LEU A 110 9.33 -19.11 4.91
C LEU A 110 10.10 -19.50 3.64
N SER A 111 11.43 -19.34 3.62
CA SER A 111 12.21 -19.53 2.39
C SER A 111 12.69 -20.96 2.20
N GLU A 112 13.07 -21.67 3.27
CA GLU A 112 13.61 -23.04 3.19
C GLU A 112 13.06 -23.98 4.29
N PRO A 113 12.16 -24.94 3.95
CA PRO A 113 11.51 -25.10 2.65
C PRO A 113 10.52 -23.95 2.38
N PRO A 114 10.26 -23.61 1.10
CA PRO A 114 9.34 -22.54 0.74
C PRO A 114 7.93 -22.81 1.30
N ARG A 115 7.41 -21.84 2.07
CA ARG A 115 6.07 -21.91 2.66
C ARG A 115 5.06 -21.10 1.85
N SER A 116 3.78 -21.42 2.05
CA SER A 116 2.70 -20.58 1.52
C SER A 116 2.83 -19.14 2.06
N GLY A 117 2.42 -18.16 1.28
CA GLY A 117 2.53 -16.74 1.63
C GLY A 117 3.90 -16.12 1.37
N LEU A 118 4.94 -16.86 0.96
CA LEU A 118 6.29 -16.32 0.75
C LEU A 118 6.28 -15.08 -0.16
N ALA A 119 5.62 -15.15 -1.32
CA ALA A 119 5.52 -14.02 -2.24
C ALA A 119 4.76 -12.84 -1.60
N THR A 120 3.66 -13.11 -0.90
CA THR A 120 2.90 -12.08 -0.18
C THR A 120 3.74 -11.37 0.88
N TRP A 121 4.55 -12.11 1.64
CA TRP A 121 5.37 -11.54 2.71
C TRP A 121 6.54 -10.73 2.20
N TYR A 122 7.18 -11.15 1.10
CA TYR A 122 8.14 -10.27 0.41
C TYR A 122 7.46 -9.02 -0.15
N GLY A 123 6.22 -9.13 -0.64
CA GLY A 123 5.42 -7.97 -1.03
C GLY A 123 5.21 -7.00 0.12
N LEU A 124 4.70 -7.48 1.26
CA LEU A 124 4.45 -6.66 2.45
C LEU A 124 5.76 -6.08 3.02
N LEU A 125 6.88 -6.79 2.94
CA LEU A 125 8.21 -6.24 3.25
C LEU A 125 8.55 -5.04 2.33
N GLY A 126 8.25 -5.14 1.04
CA GLY A 126 8.37 -4.03 0.10
C GLY A 126 7.53 -2.80 0.46
N GLU A 127 6.38 -2.99 1.14
CA GLU A 127 5.55 -1.88 1.64
C GLU A 127 6.12 -1.20 2.89
N MET A 128 6.97 -1.89 3.65
CA MET A 128 7.56 -1.35 4.89
C MET A 128 8.69 -0.34 4.60
N TRP A 129 9.54 -0.65 3.62
CA TRP A 129 10.74 0.12 3.31
C TRP A 129 10.53 1.58 2.89
N PRO A 130 9.45 1.95 2.17
CA PRO A 130 9.16 3.35 1.86
C PRO A 130 9.04 4.25 3.10
N ALA A 131 8.54 3.75 4.23
CA ALA A 131 8.47 4.52 5.48
C ALA A 131 9.86 4.83 6.06
N ALA A 132 10.88 4.08 5.65
CA ALA A 132 12.29 4.30 6.00
C ALA A 132 13.08 5.06 4.92
N GLY A 133 12.43 5.50 3.82
CA GLY A 133 13.12 6.10 2.67
C GLY A 133 14.02 5.11 1.90
N LYS A 134 13.83 3.81 2.11
CA LYS A 134 14.68 2.72 1.59
C LYS A 134 14.10 2.11 0.32
N LEU A 135 13.98 2.92 -0.72
CA LEU A 135 13.22 2.54 -1.93
C LEU A 135 13.88 1.40 -2.72
N ASP A 136 15.21 1.31 -2.71
CA ASP A 136 15.92 0.22 -3.39
C ASP A 136 15.73 -1.12 -2.67
N GLU A 137 15.69 -1.10 -1.33
CA GLU A 137 15.32 -2.26 -0.52
C GLU A 137 13.85 -2.67 -0.75
N ALA A 138 12.96 -1.71 -0.99
CA ALA A 138 11.57 -1.97 -1.37
C ALA A 138 11.48 -2.75 -2.69
N ASP A 139 12.20 -2.29 -3.72
CA ASP A 139 12.23 -2.97 -5.02
C ASP A 139 12.92 -4.33 -4.96
N ALA A 140 13.99 -4.46 -4.17
CA ALA A 140 14.64 -5.75 -3.95
C ALA A 140 13.69 -6.76 -3.29
N ALA A 141 12.87 -6.33 -2.33
CA ALA A 141 11.84 -7.18 -1.73
C ALA A 141 10.76 -7.58 -2.76
N LEU A 142 10.28 -6.65 -3.58
CA LEU A 142 9.31 -6.96 -4.65
C LEU A 142 9.91 -7.91 -5.71
N GLY A 143 11.20 -7.77 -6.05
CA GLY A 143 11.90 -8.70 -6.95
C GLY A 143 12.00 -10.12 -6.39
N ARG A 144 12.22 -10.26 -5.07
CA ARG A 144 12.15 -11.57 -4.39
C ARG A 144 10.74 -12.15 -4.39
N ALA A 145 9.71 -11.31 -4.27
CA ALA A 145 8.33 -11.74 -4.37
C ALA A 145 8.00 -12.29 -5.78
N ASP A 146 8.45 -11.61 -6.84
CA ASP A 146 8.33 -12.09 -8.22
C ASP A 146 9.04 -13.43 -8.41
N SER A 147 10.29 -13.55 -7.93
CA SER A 147 11.04 -14.80 -7.98
C SER A 147 10.32 -15.96 -7.27
N ALA A 148 9.65 -15.69 -6.14
CA ALA A 148 8.85 -16.69 -5.44
C ALA A 148 7.59 -17.11 -6.23
N ILE A 149 7.00 -16.22 -7.02
CA ILE A 149 5.89 -16.55 -7.93
C ILE A 149 6.39 -17.43 -9.05
N ASP A 150 7.47 -17.04 -9.72
CA ASP A 150 8.01 -17.76 -10.86
C ASP A 150 8.52 -19.16 -10.48
N THR A 151 9.16 -19.27 -9.31
CA THR A 151 9.77 -20.53 -8.85
C THR A 151 8.75 -21.48 -8.23
N TYR A 152 7.80 -20.96 -7.44
CA TYR A 152 6.90 -21.79 -6.62
C TYR A 152 5.42 -21.69 -6.99
N GLY A 153 5.08 -20.92 -8.03
CA GLY A 153 3.71 -20.82 -8.53
C GLY A 153 2.73 -20.10 -7.61
N GLN A 154 3.19 -19.20 -6.74
CA GLN A 154 2.35 -18.46 -5.78
C GLN A 154 1.52 -17.33 -6.43
N ARG A 155 0.85 -17.64 -7.54
CA ARG A 155 0.19 -16.68 -8.45
C ARG A 155 -0.94 -15.86 -7.82
N TYR A 156 -1.50 -16.31 -6.69
CA TYR A 156 -2.51 -15.56 -5.94
C TYR A 156 -1.99 -14.22 -5.40
N ALA A 157 -0.67 -14.03 -5.31
CA ALA A 157 -0.05 -12.79 -4.86
C ALA A 157 0.15 -11.75 -5.99
N GLU A 158 0.10 -12.14 -7.26
CA GLU A 158 0.51 -11.30 -8.41
C GLU A 158 -0.15 -9.91 -8.41
N SER A 159 -1.47 -9.87 -8.25
CA SER A 159 -2.23 -8.62 -8.28
C SER A 159 -1.89 -7.72 -7.08
N LEU A 160 -1.70 -8.29 -5.89
CA LEU A 160 -1.25 -7.56 -4.72
C LEU A 160 0.14 -6.96 -4.94
N LEU A 161 1.07 -7.71 -5.53
CA LEU A 161 2.42 -7.20 -5.79
C LEU A 161 2.41 -6.01 -6.77
N LEU A 162 1.55 -6.03 -7.80
CA LEU A 162 1.38 -4.89 -8.69
C LEU A 162 0.87 -3.66 -7.93
N LEU A 163 -0.12 -3.83 -7.05
CA LEU A 163 -0.62 -2.73 -6.20
C LEU A 163 0.49 -2.16 -5.31
N LEU A 164 1.30 -3.02 -4.67
CA LEU A 164 2.40 -2.59 -3.81
C LEU A 164 3.52 -1.90 -4.61
N ARG A 165 3.81 -2.36 -5.83
CA ARG A 165 4.73 -1.71 -6.75
C ARG A 165 4.27 -0.29 -7.10
N THR A 166 2.98 -0.08 -7.33
CA THR A 166 2.45 1.27 -7.54
C THR A 166 2.72 2.19 -6.34
N ARG A 167 2.65 1.68 -5.10
CA ARG A 167 2.99 2.46 -3.89
C ARG A 167 4.47 2.81 -3.82
N VAL A 168 5.36 1.88 -4.20
CA VAL A 168 6.82 2.14 -4.25
C VAL A 168 7.15 3.17 -5.32
N LEU A 169 6.59 3.03 -6.54
CA LEU A 169 6.75 4.02 -7.61
C LEU A 169 6.27 5.41 -7.16
N ARG A 170 5.14 5.45 -6.43
CA ARG A 170 4.63 6.71 -5.85
C ARG A 170 5.63 7.33 -4.88
N ALA A 171 6.21 6.53 -3.99
CA ALA A 171 7.20 7.00 -3.01
C ALA A 171 8.50 7.47 -3.69
N ARG A 172 8.87 6.90 -4.85
CA ARG A 172 9.98 7.35 -5.70
C ARG A 172 9.70 8.68 -6.42
N GLY A 173 8.45 9.13 -6.46
CA GLY A 173 8.06 10.33 -7.21
C GLY A 173 7.99 10.10 -8.71
N GLU A 174 7.73 8.86 -9.14
CA GLU A 174 7.56 8.54 -10.55
C GLU A 174 6.37 9.30 -11.17
N PRO A 175 6.40 9.59 -12.49
CA PRO A 175 5.30 10.27 -13.15
C PRO A 175 3.98 9.49 -13.06
N VAL A 176 2.87 10.23 -13.16
CA VAL A 176 1.51 9.68 -13.06
C VAL A 176 1.24 8.58 -14.07
N ALA A 177 1.77 8.68 -15.29
CA ALA A 177 1.49 7.73 -16.37
C ALA A 177 2.01 6.30 -16.07
N PRO A 178 3.30 6.10 -15.71
CA PRO A 178 3.79 4.80 -15.23
C PRO A 178 3.02 4.26 -14.01
N LEU A 179 2.75 5.09 -13.00
CA LEU A 179 1.95 4.69 -11.84
C LEU A 179 0.59 4.14 -12.26
N ARG A 180 -0.11 4.88 -13.13
CA ARG A 180 -1.44 4.56 -13.62
C ARG A 180 -1.44 3.23 -14.38
N ALA A 181 -0.48 3.02 -15.28
CA ALA A 181 -0.39 1.78 -16.04
C ALA A 181 -0.23 0.55 -15.12
N VAL A 182 0.57 0.66 -14.06
CA VAL A 182 0.74 -0.45 -13.09
C VAL A 182 -0.52 -0.65 -12.26
N ALA A 183 -1.20 0.42 -11.82
CA ALA A 183 -2.45 0.33 -11.07
C ALA A 183 -3.60 -0.27 -11.89
N GLU A 184 -3.74 0.14 -13.15
CA GLU A 184 -4.72 -0.41 -14.09
C GLU A 184 -4.44 -1.90 -14.37
N ARG A 185 -3.17 -2.29 -14.49
CA ARG A 185 -2.80 -3.71 -14.60
C ARG A 185 -3.13 -4.49 -13.33
N ALA A 186 -2.89 -3.92 -12.15
CA ALA A 186 -3.25 -4.55 -10.88
C ALA A 186 -4.75 -4.81 -10.82
N HIS A 187 -5.56 -3.81 -11.17
CA HIS A 187 -7.02 -3.91 -11.24
C HIS A 187 -7.48 -4.98 -12.23
N ALA A 188 -7.02 -4.93 -13.48
CA ALA A 188 -7.43 -5.87 -14.52
C ALA A 188 -7.11 -7.32 -14.14
N LEU A 189 -5.90 -7.56 -13.63
CA LEU A 189 -5.50 -8.89 -13.17
C LEU A 189 -6.30 -9.34 -11.94
N SER A 190 -6.62 -8.42 -11.02
CA SER A 190 -7.48 -8.73 -9.88
C SER A 190 -8.87 -9.17 -10.31
N VAL A 191 -9.48 -8.50 -11.30
CA VAL A 191 -10.80 -8.88 -11.83
C VAL A 191 -10.73 -10.22 -12.54
N GLU A 192 -9.70 -10.48 -13.35
CA GLU A 192 -9.48 -11.76 -14.02
C GLU A 192 -9.38 -12.94 -13.02
N ARG A 193 -8.83 -12.69 -11.83
CA ARG A 193 -8.53 -13.72 -10.81
C ARG A 193 -9.49 -13.70 -9.62
N ASP A 194 -10.62 -13.02 -9.74
CA ASP A 194 -11.62 -12.85 -8.67
C ASP A 194 -11.03 -12.32 -7.33
N ALA A 195 -9.88 -11.63 -7.40
CA ALA A 195 -9.22 -11.01 -6.27
C ALA A 195 -9.77 -9.59 -6.04
N HIS A 196 -11.09 -9.48 -5.90
CA HIS A 196 -11.81 -8.19 -5.89
C HIS A 196 -11.40 -7.26 -4.75
N LEU A 197 -10.84 -7.78 -3.65
CA LEU A 197 -10.22 -6.94 -2.63
C LEU A 197 -9.12 -6.06 -3.22
N VAL A 198 -8.24 -6.66 -4.00
CA VAL A 198 -7.12 -5.95 -4.61
C VAL A 198 -7.62 -5.04 -5.74
N ALA A 199 -8.66 -5.45 -6.48
CA ALA A 199 -9.30 -4.58 -7.47
C ALA A 199 -9.83 -3.28 -6.84
N ARG A 200 -10.59 -3.38 -5.75
CA ARG A 200 -11.10 -2.22 -5.02
C ARG A 200 -9.98 -1.33 -4.49
N ARG A 201 -8.94 -1.92 -3.89
CA ARG A 201 -7.79 -1.15 -3.39
C ARG A 201 -7.02 -0.48 -4.52
N ALA A 202 -6.96 -1.10 -5.70
CA ALA A 202 -6.40 -0.46 -6.88
C ALA A 202 -7.25 0.75 -7.28
N GLU A 203 -8.59 0.61 -7.36
CA GLU A 203 -9.54 1.71 -7.64
C GLU A 203 -9.44 2.88 -6.66
N GLU A 204 -9.32 2.59 -5.36
CA GLU A 204 -9.13 3.60 -4.32
C GLU A 204 -7.83 4.40 -4.52
N LEU A 205 -6.70 3.69 -4.68
CA LEU A 205 -5.40 4.32 -4.92
C LEU A 205 -5.39 5.21 -6.17
N MET A 206 -6.08 4.71 -7.19
CA MET A 206 -6.35 5.36 -8.44
C MET A 206 -7.17 6.65 -8.22
N ALA A 207 -8.34 6.56 -7.58
CA ALA A 207 -9.23 7.69 -7.29
C ALA A 207 -8.56 8.80 -6.44
N GLU A 208 -7.81 8.43 -5.39
CA GLU A 208 -7.04 9.35 -4.55
C GLU A 208 -6.09 10.22 -5.37
N HIS A 209 -5.41 9.61 -6.34
CA HIS A 209 -4.35 10.23 -7.11
C HIS A 209 -4.88 11.14 -8.24
N TRP A 210 -5.97 10.77 -8.89
CA TRP A 210 -6.54 11.60 -9.96
C TRP A 210 -7.31 12.79 -9.44
N ALA A 211 -7.92 12.68 -8.26
CA ALA A 211 -8.50 13.84 -7.58
C ALA A 211 -7.43 14.90 -7.25
N ALA A 212 -6.22 14.49 -6.86
CA ALA A 212 -5.10 15.40 -6.62
C ALA A 212 -4.54 16.04 -7.91
N THR A 213 -4.45 15.25 -8.98
CA THR A 213 -3.94 15.73 -10.29
C THR A 213 -4.89 16.77 -10.91
N ILE A 214 -6.21 16.53 -10.87
CA ILE A 214 -7.22 17.47 -11.39
C ILE A 214 -7.22 18.78 -10.58
N ARG A 215 -7.12 18.71 -9.25
CA ARG A 215 -7.00 19.90 -8.39
C ARG A 215 -5.76 20.74 -8.71
N ASN A 216 -4.61 20.09 -8.91
CA ASN A 216 -3.35 20.80 -9.21
C ASN A 216 -3.37 21.43 -10.60
N ALA A 217 -3.97 20.77 -11.60
CA ALA A 217 -4.16 21.35 -12.93
C ALA A 217 -5.09 22.58 -12.89
N ALA A 218 -6.20 22.53 -12.14
CA ALA A 218 -7.13 23.65 -12.00
C ALA A 218 -6.50 24.89 -11.31
N ILE A 219 -5.63 24.67 -10.31
CA ILE A 219 -4.88 25.74 -9.63
C ILE A 219 -3.84 26.36 -10.58
N ALA A 220 -3.08 25.54 -11.31
CA ALA A 220 -2.09 26.03 -12.27
C ALA A 220 -2.73 26.85 -13.42
N SER A 221 -3.89 26.41 -13.93
CA SER A 221 -4.65 27.18 -14.92
C SER A 221 -5.20 28.51 -14.37
N SER A 222 -5.56 28.57 -13.08
CA SER A 222 -6.04 29.81 -12.45
C SER A 222 -4.92 30.86 -12.28
N HIS A 223 -3.68 30.43 -12.01
CA HIS A 223 -2.52 31.32 -11.95
C HIS A 223 -2.09 31.84 -13.33
N LEU A 224 -2.24 31.05 -14.39
CA LEU A 224 -1.94 31.49 -15.77
C LEU A 224 -2.95 32.52 -16.30
N VAL A 225 -4.22 32.43 -15.89
CA VAL A 225 -5.26 33.43 -16.22
C VAL A 225 -5.09 34.72 -15.41
N GLY A 226 -4.61 34.65 -14.16
CA GLY A 226 -4.34 35.82 -13.33
C GLY A 226 -3.15 36.68 -13.79
N VAL A 227 -2.13 36.07 -14.41
CA VAL A 227 -0.93 36.78 -14.90
C VAL A 227 -1.20 37.51 -16.22
N THR A 228 -2.16 37.05 -17.03
CA THR A 228 -2.50 37.70 -18.31
C THR A 228 -3.45 38.90 -18.16
N ALA A 229 -4.13 39.05 -17.03
CA ALA A 229 -5.02 40.19 -16.77
C ALA A 229 -4.31 41.44 -16.18
N GLY A 230 -3.03 41.34 -15.81
CA GLY A 230 -2.29 42.39 -15.07
C GLY A 230 -1.35 43.29 -15.88
N GLN A 231 -1.17 43.07 -17.20
CA GLN A 231 -0.27 43.87 -18.03
C GLN A 231 -0.97 44.43 -19.28
N LEU A 232 -1.88 45.38 -19.05
CA LEU A 232 -2.31 46.34 -20.08
C LEU A 232 -2.09 47.75 -19.52
N THR A 233 -0.82 48.12 -19.37
CA THR A 233 -0.41 49.52 -19.20
C THR A 233 -0.69 50.27 -20.50
N VAL A 234 -1.70 51.14 -20.43
CA VAL A 234 -2.08 52.11 -21.45
C VAL A 234 -0.91 53.07 -21.70
N PRO A 235 -0.49 53.32 -22.96
CA PRO A 235 0.54 54.31 -23.24
C PRO A 235 -0.04 55.73 -23.13
N ASP A 236 0.60 56.52 -22.29
CA ASP A 236 0.34 57.94 -22.06
C ASP A 236 0.58 58.75 -23.36
N ARG A 237 -0.47 59.42 -23.85
CA ARG A 237 -0.40 60.30 -25.02
C ARG A 237 -0.04 61.71 -24.55
N GLY A 238 1.24 62.06 -24.67
CA GLY A 238 1.72 63.42 -24.44
C GLY A 238 1.12 64.46 -25.42
N PRO A 239 0.90 65.72 -25.00
CA PRO A 239 0.29 66.73 -25.85
C PRO A 239 1.30 67.42 -26.78
N ALA A 240 0.87 67.60 -28.02
CA ALA A 240 1.58 68.30 -29.09
C ALA A 240 1.83 69.78 -28.76
N ARG A 241 3.10 70.23 -28.80
CA ARG A 241 3.46 71.65 -28.85
C ARG A 241 3.76 72.08 -30.29
N ARG A 242 3.04 73.11 -30.71
CA ARG A 242 3.11 73.79 -32.01
C ARG A 242 4.42 74.56 -32.14
N SER A 243 5.05 74.43 -33.29
CA SER A 243 6.09 75.33 -33.79
C SER A 243 5.48 76.69 -34.18
N SER A 244 6.11 77.77 -33.72
CA SER A 244 5.88 79.13 -34.21
C SER A 244 7.22 79.61 -34.78
N SER A 245 7.24 79.82 -36.09
CA SER A 245 8.34 80.45 -36.84
C SER A 245 7.96 81.89 -37.18
N ALA A 246 8.80 82.86 -36.82
CA ALA A 246 8.96 84.14 -37.51
C ALA A 246 10.27 84.84 -37.05
N PRO A 247 10.86 85.76 -37.85
CA PRO A 247 12.31 85.74 -38.10
C PRO A 247 13.09 86.98 -37.63
N SER A 248 14.42 86.80 -37.55
CA SER A 248 15.51 87.75 -37.84
C SER A 248 15.48 89.18 -37.29
N ARG A 249 16.49 89.54 -36.48
CA ARG A 249 17.68 90.31 -36.88
C ARG A 249 18.76 90.22 -35.81
#